data_AF-A0A7J5DQT4-F1
#
_entry.id   AF-A0A7J5DQT4-F1
#
_cell.length_a   1.000
_cell.length_b   1.000
_cell.length_c   1.000
_cell.angle_alpha   90.00
_cell.angle_beta   90.00
_cell.angle_gamma   90.00
#
_symmetry.space_group_name_H-M   'P 1'
#
loop_
_entity.id
_entity.type
_entity.pdbx_description
1 polymer ?
#
loop_
_entity_poly.entity_id
_entity_poly.type
_entity_poly.pdbx_seq_one_letter_code
_entity_poly.pdbx_strand_id
1 'polypeptide(L)'
;MPARSDTPTKYVGPEPGKLDADALRRTVPDDPIKLPKGLLACEGCGIAHDGPAILAIPRSRTYVNAKGEAVEKPIAPLEYTRCPDCTRLNDVAGGDERTRNSLYALAVVQVPAPEDPTPLVQWMGTIGGLVSWLNPGEPSAEHCNPYPWAHVSLGHRRKIKEAYLLAMRSRIDIKAAPLDLPPPWGGACLFCGIGTVPMAPLEVARRGGREYAAQMIWQGVTAQAKAFGAKGREILDGFVCPTCAEVGNREVSVSRACAKAFEEHAQRNGIRVPTDLFNLYENGHPVVVPGWASLGRITPNAEPWQHVTLVIEEDEPVPEYVA
;
A
#
# COMPACT_ATOMS: atom_id res chain seq x y z
N MET A 1 -58.51 30.11 5.25
CA MET A 1 -57.22 30.41 5.93
C MET A 1 -56.40 29.12 5.95
N PRO A 2 -55.35 28.97 5.13
CA PRO A 2 -54.53 27.77 5.16
C PRO A 2 -53.47 27.87 6.25
N ALA A 3 -53.28 26.77 7.00
CA ALA A 3 -52.26 26.61 8.02
C ALA A 3 -50.87 26.66 7.38
N ARG A 4 -50.02 27.57 7.88
CA ARG A 4 -48.60 27.61 7.52
C ARG A 4 -47.92 26.41 8.18
N SER A 5 -47.38 25.50 7.36
CA SER A 5 -46.48 24.46 7.82
C SER A 5 -45.12 25.10 8.07
N ASP A 6 -44.74 25.26 9.33
CA ASP A 6 -43.38 25.63 9.73
C ASP A 6 -42.46 24.43 9.47
N THR A 7 -41.85 24.39 8.29
CA THR A 7 -40.76 23.47 8.00
C THR A 7 -39.56 23.89 8.85
N PRO A 8 -38.97 23.00 9.68
CA PRO A 8 -37.81 23.35 10.47
C PRO A 8 -36.66 23.68 9.52
N THR A 9 -36.17 24.93 9.63
CA THR A 9 -34.99 25.39 8.94
C THR A 9 -33.82 24.53 9.44
N LYS A 10 -33.33 23.61 8.62
CA LYS A 10 -32.08 22.88 8.91
C LYS A 10 -31.01 23.94 9.19
N TYR A 11 -30.52 23.98 10.42
CA TYR A 11 -29.30 24.71 10.73
C TYR A 11 -28.16 24.06 9.94
N VAL A 12 -27.78 24.68 8.83
CA VAL A 12 -26.55 24.34 8.11
C VAL A 12 -25.44 25.04 8.88
N GLY A 13 -24.90 24.37 9.89
CA GLY A 13 -23.63 24.80 10.48
C GLY A 13 -22.56 24.84 9.37
N PRO A 14 -21.53 25.70 9.49
CA PRO A 14 -20.44 25.73 8.53
C PRO A 14 -19.85 24.32 8.40
N GLU A 15 -19.63 23.86 7.16
CA GLU A 15 -19.03 22.55 6.90
C GLU A 15 -17.74 22.41 7.74
N PRO A 16 -17.64 21.40 8.63
CA PRO A 16 -16.40 21.13 9.35
C PRO A 16 -15.37 20.65 8.32
N GLY A 17 -14.54 21.57 7.82
CA GLY A 17 -13.54 21.24 6.80
C GLY A 17 -12.96 22.40 6.00
N LYS A 18 -13.55 23.60 6.05
CA LYS A 18 -12.99 24.80 5.45
C LYS A 18 -12.87 25.92 6.48
N LEU A 19 -11.99 25.74 7.47
CA LEU A 19 -11.24 26.91 7.93
C LEU A 19 -10.54 27.44 6.68
N ASP A 20 -11.00 28.59 6.20
CA ASP A 20 -10.48 29.24 5.02
C ASP A 20 -8.98 29.44 5.22
N ALA A 21 -8.19 28.61 4.55
CA ALA A 21 -6.73 28.64 4.66
C ALA A 21 -6.19 30.03 4.27
N ASP A 22 -6.94 30.77 3.44
CA ASP A 22 -6.62 32.14 3.06
C ASP A 22 -6.98 33.14 4.17
N ALA A 23 -7.99 32.87 5.01
CA ALA A 23 -8.27 33.67 6.21
C ALA A 23 -7.20 33.50 7.30
N LEU A 24 -6.66 32.29 7.46
CA LEU A 24 -5.52 32.01 8.36
C LEU A 24 -4.19 32.57 7.82
N ARG A 25 -3.99 32.58 6.50
CA ARG A 25 -2.84 33.24 5.88
C ARG A 25 -2.83 34.76 6.08
N ARG A 26 -3.99 35.39 6.29
CA ARG A 26 -4.05 36.83 6.62
C ARG A 26 -3.59 37.12 8.06
N THR A 27 -3.56 36.13 8.94
CA THR A 27 -3.14 36.32 10.35
C THR A 27 -1.67 35.96 10.58
N VAL A 28 -1.00 35.30 9.63
CA VAL A 28 0.43 35.01 9.66
C VAL A 28 1.02 35.45 8.32
N PRO A 29 1.82 36.53 8.27
CA PRO A 29 2.39 37.00 7.01
C PRO A 29 3.42 35.97 6.52
N ASP A 30 2.97 35.05 5.67
CA ASP A 30 3.80 34.05 4.96
C ASP A 30 4.47 34.66 3.72
N ASP A 31 4.15 35.93 3.41
CA ASP A 31 4.70 36.65 2.28
C ASP A 31 6.21 36.77 2.40
N PRO A 32 6.96 36.53 1.30
CA PRO A 32 8.39 36.72 1.29
C PRO A 32 8.75 38.16 1.69
N ILE A 33 9.76 38.30 2.55
CA ILE A 33 10.28 39.60 2.96
C ILE A 33 11.57 39.88 2.18
N LYS A 34 11.94 41.16 2.10
CA LYS A 34 13.20 41.56 1.47
C LYS A 34 14.38 40.95 2.22
N LEU A 35 15.28 40.33 1.48
CA LEU A 35 16.52 39.75 1.98
C LEU A 35 17.39 40.88 2.59
N PRO A 36 17.81 40.75 3.87
CA PRO A 36 18.70 41.73 4.47
C PRO A 36 20.04 41.81 3.74
N LYS A 37 20.64 43.00 3.70
CA LYS A 37 21.89 43.25 2.98
C LYS A 37 23.01 42.36 3.54
N GLY A 38 23.69 41.63 2.65
CA GLY A 38 24.81 40.75 2.99
C GLY A 38 24.42 39.35 3.46
N LEU A 39 23.13 39.02 3.47
CA LEU A 39 22.65 37.67 3.75
C LEU A 39 22.23 36.95 2.47
N LEU A 40 22.13 35.62 2.55
CA LEU A 40 21.60 34.75 1.49
C LEU A 40 20.41 33.97 2.03
N ALA A 41 19.43 33.66 1.18
CA ALA A 41 18.32 32.79 1.55
C ALA A 41 18.81 31.33 1.69
N CYS A 42 18.30 30.62 2.70
CA CYS A 42 18.58 29.21 2.88
C CYS A 42 17.87 28.36 1.82
N GLU A 43 18.60 27.45 1.15
CA GLU A 43 18.04 26.53 0.13
C GLU A 43 16.85 25.70 0.62
N GLY A 44 16.87 25.27 1.89
CA GLY A 44 15.82 24.43 2.46
C GLY A 44 14.65 25.27 3.00
N CYS A 45 14.88 25.95 4.12
CA CYS A 45 13.81 26.63 4.87
C CYS A 45 13.53 28.07 4.42
N GLY A 46 14.34 28.63 3.52
CA GLY A 46 14.17 29.94 2.89
C GLY A 46 14.49 31.16 3.76
N ILE A 47 14.86 31.00 5.04
CA ILE A 47 15.22 32.15 5.90
C ILE A 47 16.57 32.77 5.49
N ALA A 48 16.78 34.05 5.80
CA ALA A 48 18.07 34.70 5.58
C ALA A 48 19.14 34.18 6.55
N HIS A 49 20.36 34.00 6.06
CA HIS A 49 21.50 33.54 6.85
C HIS A 49 22.82 34.08 6.28
N ASP A 50 23.82 34.27 7.15
CA ASP A 50 25.17 34.78 6.85
C ASP A 50 26.18 33.65 6.54
N GLY A 51 25.72 32.61 5.84
CA GLY A 51 26.54 31.43 5.52
C GLY A 51 27.32 31.56 4.22
N PRO A 52 28.23 30.62 3.92
CA PRO A 52 28.94 30.59 2.66
C PRO A 52 27.94 30.46 1.50
N ALA A 53 28.26 31.16 0.40
CA ALA A 53 27.49 31.06 -0.84
C ALA A 53 27.65 29.66 -1.44
N ILE A 54 26.53 29.05 -1.78
CA ILE A 54 26.43 27.83 -2.55
C ILE A 54 25.81 28.24 -3.88
N LEU A 55 26.54 28.01 -4.97
CA LEU A 55 26.08 28.33 -6.32
C LEU A 55 25.04 27.31 -6.77
N ALA A 56 23.86 27.79 -7.18
CA ALA A 56 22.89 26.96 -7.87
C ALA A 56 23.43 26.47 -9.21
N ILE A 57 23.02 25.25 -9.58
CA ILE A 57 23.08 24.71 -10.95
C ILE A 57 22.50 25.77 -11.91
N PRO A 58 23.08 25.96 -13.11
CA PRO A 58 22.51 26.82 -14.14
C PRO A 58 21.03 26.52 -14.31
N ARG A 59 20.19 27.54 -14.10
CA ARG A 59 18.76 27.40 -14.29
C ARG A 59 18.41 27.86 -15.69
N SER A 60 17.45 27.16 -16.28
CA SER A 60 16.74 27.65 -17.42
C SER A 60 15.26 27.78 -17.07
N ARG A 61 14.60 28.75 -17.69
CA ARG A 61 13.14 28.84 -17.63
C ARG A 61 12.60 28.67 -19.02
N THR A 62 11.65 27.75 -19.16
CA THR A 62 10.91 27.55 -20.39
C THR A 62 9.80 28.60 -20.45
N TYR A 63 9.83 29.42 -21.48
CA TYR A 63 8.79 30.39 -21.80
C TYR A 63 8.08 29.94 -23.06
N VAL A 64 6.79 30.24 -23.18
CA VAL A 64 6.09 30.12 -24.44
C VAL A 64 6.25 31.45 -25.17
N ASN A 65 6.88 31.45 -26.34
CA ASN A 65 7.05 32.67 -27.13
C ASN A 65 5.73 33.07 -27.83
N ALA A 66 5.73 34.21 -28.53
CA ALA A 66 4.55 34.70 -29.25
C ALA A 66 4.01 33.74 -30.34
N LYS A 67 4.80 32.74 -30.75
CA LYS A 67 4.42 31.71 -31.73
C LYS A 67 3.88 30.43 -31.07
N GLY A 68 3.79 30.39 -29.74
CA GLY A 68 3.39 29.17 -29.02
C GLY A 68 4.53 28.16 -28.81
N GLU A 69 5.77 28.51 -29.15
CA GLU A 69 6.92 27.60 -29.04
C GLU A 69 7.55 27.70 -27.65
N ALA A 70 7.95 26.55 -27.08
CA ALA A 70 8.74 26.49 -25.86
C ALA A 70 10.18 26.97 -26.14
N VAL A 71 10.58 28.08 -25.52
CA VAL A 71 11.92 28.64 -25.59
C VAL A 71 12.55 28.61 -24.21
N GLU A 72 13.68 27.93 -24.11
CA GLU A 72 14.48 27.85 -22.91
C GLU A 72 15.41 29.06 -22.83
N LYS A 73 15.30 29.88 -21.77
CA LYS A 73 16.21 31.00 -21.53
C LYS A 73 17.07 30.73 -20.28
N PRO A 74 18.39 30.93 -20.35
CA PRO A 74 19.25 30.83 -19.17
C PRO A 74 18.89 31.94 -18.18
N ILE A 75 18.81 31.57 -16.90
CA ILE A 75 18.69 32.49 -15.77
C ILE A 75 20.05 32.55 -15.09
N ALA A 76 20.44 33.73 -14.61
CA ALA A 76 21.62 33.87 -13.77
C ALA A 76 21.57 32.85 -12.61
N PRO A 77 22.70 32.20 -12.26
CA PRO A 77 22.76 31.33 -11.11
C PRO A 77 22.25 32.07 -9.87
N LEU A 78 21.38 31.41 -9.11
CA LEU A 78 20.93 31.94 -7.83
C LEU A 78 21.96 31.57 -6.76
N GLU A 79 22.48 32.56 -6.05
CA GLU A 79 23.28 32.31 -4.86
C GLU A 79 22.35 32.06 -3.67
N TYR A 80 22.65 31.01 -2.91
CA TYR A 80 21.95 30.68 -1.69
C TYR A 80 22.92 30.18 -0.65
N THR A 81 22.45 29.93 0.56
CA THR A 81 23.25 29.29 1.61
C THR A 81 22.49 28.15 2.28
N ARG A 82 23.06 27.53 3.30
CA ARG A 82 22.37 26.58 4.19
C ARG A 82 22.58 27.03 5.62
N CYS A 83 21.48 27.27 6.34
CA CYS A 83 21.56 27.47 7.78
C CYS A 83 22.06 26.18 8.47
N PRO A 84 22.51 26.24 9.74
CA PRO A 84 23.00 25.08 10.49
C PRO A 84 22.03 23.89 10.47
N ASP A 85 20.73 24.15 10.60
CA ASP A 85 19.71 23.09 10.58
C ASP A 85 19.62 22.41 9.22
N CYS A 86 19.52 23.18 8.13
CA CYS A 86 19.46 22.61 6.79
C CYS A 86 20.78 21.95 6.37
N THR A 87 21.93 22.42 6.90
CA THR A 87 23.23 21.77 6.72
C THR A 87 23.21 20.38 7.38
N ARG A 88 22.81 20.30 8.65
CA ARG A 88 22.69 19.02 9.35
C ARG A 88 21.77 18.03 8.63
N LEU A 89 20.60 18.48 8.15
CA LEU A 89 19.69 17.63 7.38
C LEU A 89 20.31 17.18 6.05
N ASN A 90 21.06 18.04 5.37
CA ASN A 90 21.76 17.71 4.14
C ASN A 90 22.90 16.70 4.38
N ASP A 91 23.61 16.82 5.51
CA ASP A 91 24.69 15.90 5.89
C ASP A 91 24.13 14.50 6.19
N VAL A 92 23.01 14.42 6.93
CA VAL A 92 22.29 13.14 7.17
C VAL A 92 21.82 12.52 5.85
N ALA A 93 21.44 13.33 4.86
CA ALA A 93 21.03 12.83 3.56
C ALA A 93 22.19 12.27 2.71
N GLY A 94 23.46 12.56 3.05
CA GLY A 94 24.62 12.07 2.31
C GLY A 94 24.64 12.49 0.83
N GLY A 95 23.96 13.58 0.48
CA GLY A 95 23.79 14.04 -0.90
C GLY A 95 22.63 13.39 -1.68
N ASP A 96 21.91 12.41 -1.11
CA ASP A 96 20.72 11.84 -1.75
C ASP A 96 19.54 12.83 -1.69
N GLU A 97 19.08 13.26 -2.85
CA GLU A 97 18.01 14.26 -2.97
C GLU A 97 16.69 13.77 -2.36
N ARG A 98 16.33 12.49 -2.57
CA ARG A 98 15.05 11.96 -2.05
C ARG A 98 15.04 11.89 -0.53
N THR A 99 16.18 11.54 0.06
CA THR A 99 16.40 11.54 1.51
C THR A 99 16.37 12.96 2.06
N ARG A 100 17.09 13.90 1.44
CA ARG A 100 17.05 15.32 1.82
C ARG A 100 15.63 15.88 1.79
N ASN A 101 14.89 15.61 0.72
CA ASN A 101 13.50 16.04 0.58
C ASN A 101 12.60 15.44 1.66
N SER A 102 12.81 14.17 2.01
CA SER A 102 12.10 13.50 3.11
C SER A 102 12.39 14.17 4.45
N LEU A 103 13.65 14.49 4.73
CA LEU A 103 14.08 15.16 5.96
C LEU A 103 13.52 16.59 6.08
N TYR A 104 13.50 17.35 4.97
CA TYR A 104 12.84 18.66 4.93
C TYR A 104 11.34 18.55 5.20
N ALA A 105 10.67 17.56 4.61
CA ALA A 105 9.26 17.32 4.87
C ALA A 105 8.98 17.04 6.36
N LEU A 106 9.82 16.23 7.02
CA LEU A 106 9.70 16.00 8.47
C LEU A 106 9.88 17.29 9.28
N ALA A 107 10.87 18.12 8.93
CA ALA A 107 11.11 19.40 9.58
C ALA A 107 9.90 20.36 9.46
N VAL A 108 9.23 20.38 8.30
CA VAL A 108 8.00 21.19 8.07
C VAL A 108 6.87 20.82 9.03
N VAL A 109 6.71 19.52 9.34
CA VAL A 109 5.69 19.02 10.27
C VAL A 109 6.23 18.83 11.69
N GLN A 110 7.38 19.43 12.00
CA GLN A 110 8.01 19.42 13.32
C GLN A 110 8.29 18.02 13.87
N VAL A 111 8.56 17.06 12.97
CA VAL A 111 9.02 15.72 13.34
C VAL A 111 10.55 15.73 13.33
N PRO A 112 11.21 15.33 14.43
CA PRO A 112 12.66 15.21 14.48
C PRO A 112 13.18 14.28 13.37
N ALA A 113 14.32 14.63 12.79
CA ALA A 113 14.99 13.75 11.83
C ALA A 113 15.36 12.42 12.52
N PRO A 114 14.95 11.25 11.99
CA PRO A 114 15.37 9.97 12.53
C PRO A 114 16.85 9.72 12.25
N GLU A 115 17.49 8.86 13.05
CA GLU A 115 18.85 8.39 12.79
C GLU A 115 18.96 7.70 11.43
N ASP A 116 17.95 6.88 11.08
CA ASP A 116 17.82 6.26 9.77
C ASP A 116 16.53 6.74 9.06
N PRO A 117 16.65 7.63 8.05
CA PRO A 117 15.52 8.09 7.27
C PRO A 117 15.06 7.11 6.19
N THR A 118 15.84 6.06 5.88
CA THR A 118 15.61 5.13 4.76
C THR A 118 14.17 4.58 4.71
N PRO A 119 13.55 4.14 5.83
CA PRO A 119 12.19 3.61 5.81
C PRO A 119 11.13 4.63 5.38
N LEU A 120 11.41 5.92 5.50
CA LEU A 120 10.49 7.02 5.19
C LEU A 120 10.64 7.53 3.76
N VAL A 121 11.79 7.30 3.11
CA VAL A 121 12.11 7.88 1.79
C VAL A 121 11.07 7.53 0.73
N GLN A 122 10.57 6.29 0.72
CA GLN A 122 9.54 5.84 -0.23
C GLN A 122 8.21 6.60 -0.10
N TRP A 123 7.88 7.09 1.10
CA TRP A 123 6.63 7.78 1.40
C TRP A 123 6.79 9.30 1.29
N MET A 124 7.91 9.80 1.81
CA MET A 124 8.13 11.23 2.03
C MET A 124 8.92 11.87 0.90
N GLY A 125 9.73 11.12 0.13
CA GLY A 125 10.66 11.72 -0.84
C GLY A 125 9.94 12.49 -1.96
N THR A 126 8.84 11.93 -2.48
CA THR A 126 8.05 12.59 -3.55
C THR A 126 7.33 13.83 -3.03
N ILE A 127 6.69 13.74 -1.86
CA ILE A 127 5.96 14.87 -1.27
C ILE A 127 6.92 15.94 -0.75
N GLY A 128 8.08 15.53 -0.24
CA GLY A 128 9.17 16.40 0.17
C GLY A 128 9.80 17.19 -0.98
N GLY A 129 9.73 16.69 -2.21
CA GLY A 129 10.12 17.46 -3.40
C GLY A 129 9.32 18.76 -3.57
N LEU A 130 8.13 18.85 -2.97
CA LEU A 130 7.29 20.05 -2.94
C LEU A 130 7.68 21.05 -1.85
N VAL A 131 8.62 20.68 -0.96
CA VAL A 131 9.05 21.48 0.19
C VAL A 131 10.22 22.40 -0.17
N SER A 132 10.98 22.10 -1.22
CA SER A 132 12.16 22.91 -1.57
C SER A 132 11.76 24.34 -1.91
N TRP A 133 12.33 25.32 -1.19
CA TRP A 133 12.17 26.75 -1.48
C TRP A 133 12.62 27.12 -2.90
N LEU A 134 13.52 26.31 -3.45
CA LEU A 134 14.14 26.52 -4.74
C LEU A 134 13.37 25.91 -5.93
N ASN A 135 12.21 25.25 -5.70
CA ASN A 135 11.25 24.84 -6.74
C ASN A 135 10.25 25.98 -7.06
N PRO A 136 9.85 26.21 -8.33
CA PRO A 136 10.05 27.48 -9.03
C PRO A 136 8.77 28.29 -9.22
N GLY A 137 8.06 28.59 -8.13
CA GLY A 137 7.00 29.60 -8.17
C GLY A 137 7.57 31.01 -8.25
N GLU A 138 8.41 31.38 -7.28
CA GLU A 138 8.78 32.78 -7.01
C GLU A 138 10.09 33.00 -6.18
N PRO A 139 11.08 32.08 -6.06
CA PRO A 139 12.30 32.43 -5.35
C PRO A 139 13.05 33.51 -6.13
N SER A 140 13.09 34.73 -5.58
CA SER A 140 13.91 35.81 -6.11
C SER A 140 15.19 35.93 -5.27
N ALA A 141 16.28 36.36 -5.90
CA ALA A 141 17.55 36.65 -5.22
C ALA A 141 17.42 37.73 -4.13
N GLU A 142 16.30 38.45 -4.12
CA GLU A 142 16.06 39.61 -3.27
C GLU A 142 15.15 39.32 -2.08
N HIS A 143 14.60 38.11 -1.96
CA HIS A 143 13.64 37.77 -0.91
C HIS A 143 14.02 36.52 -0.12
N CYS A 144 13.56 36.47 1.12
CA CYS A 144 13.64 35.31 2.00
C CYS A 144 12.31 35.10 2.72
N ASN A 145 12.16 33.96 3.36
CA ASN A 145 11.03 33.70 4.24
C ASN A 145 11.19 34.47 5.56
N PRO A 146 10.08 34.99 6.12
CA PRO A 146 10.09 35.63 7.44
C PRO A 146 10.38 34.66 8.58
N TYR A 147 10.13 33.37 8.39
CA TYR A 147 10.43 32.31 9.36
C TYR A 147 10.58 30.95 8.64
N PRO A 148 11.13 29.91 9.30
CA PRO A 148 11.38 28.63 8.64
C PRO A 148 10.14 28.03 7.99
N TRP A 149 10.27 27.68 6.71
CA TRP A 149 9.24 27.00 5.91
C TRP A 149 7.97 27.81 5.62
N ALA A 150 7.98 29.14 5.79
CA ALA A 150 6.82 30.00 5.52
C ALA A 150 6.25 29.80 4.09
N HIS A 151 7.13 29.46 3.14
CA HIS A 151 6.76 29.15 1.76
C HIS A 151 5.92 27.88 1.56
N VAL A 152 5.90 26.98 2.54
CA VAL A 152 5.14 25.74 2.45
C VAL A 152 3.70 26.00 2.84
N SER A 153 2.83 26.02 1.84
CA SER A 153 1.38 26.22 2.01
C SER A 153 0.77 25.26 3.03
N LEU A 154 -0.32 25.67 3.69
CA LEU A 154 -1.08 24.81 4.60
C LEU A 154 -1.56 23.51 3.93
N GLY A 155 -1.94 23.59 2.64
CA GLY A 155 -2.30 22.41 1.85
C GLY A 155 -1.15 21.42 1.68
N HIS A 156 0.07 21.90 1.44
CA HIS A 156 1.27 21.06 1.39
C HIS A 156 1.62 20.50 2.77
N ARG A 157 1.57 21.31 3.84
CA ARG A 157 1.78 20.85 5.22
C ARG A 157 0.82 19.72 5.59
N ARG A 158 -0.46 19.82 5.20
CA ARG A 158 -1.45 18.75 5.39
C ARG A 158 -1.05 17.46 4.66
N LYS A 159 -0.71 17.55 3.37
CA LYS A 159 -0.25 16.39 2.58
C LYS A 159 0.99 15.71 3.17
N ILE A 160 1.95 16.50 3.65
CA ILE A 160 3.15 15.99 4.32
C ILE A 160 2.76 15.23 5.60
N LYS A 161 1.86 15.79 6.41
CA LYS A 161 1.38 15.16 7.64
C LYS A 161 0.64 13.86 7.33
N GLU A 162 -0.23 13.84 6.32
CA GLU A 162 -0.95 12.65 5.87
C GLU A 162 0.03 11.54 5.42
N ALA A 163 1.06 11.90 4.65
CA ALA A 163 2.09 10.97 4.21
C ALA A 163 2.89 10.38 5.37
N TYR A 164 3.27 11.21 6.34
CA TYR A 164 3.95 10.77 7.56
C TYR A 164 3.08 9.79 8.36
N LEU A 165 1.80 10.12 8.57
CA LEU A 165 0.86 9.24 9.28
C LEU A 165 0.67 7.91 8.54
N LEU A 166 0.60 7.93 7.21
CA LEU A 166 0.53 6.72 6.39
C LEU A 166 1.79 5.86 6.51
N ALA A 167 2.97 6.47 6.52
CA ALA A 167 4.24 5.79 6.75
C ALA A 167 4.29 5.13 8.13
N MET A 168 3.85 5.84 9.18
CA MET A 168 3.78 5.29 10.54
C MET A 168 2.80 4.13 10.66
N ARG A 169 1.61 4.26 10.09
CA ARG A 169 0.61 3.16 10.04
C ARG A 169 1.19 1.94 9.34
N SER A 170 1.79 2.14 8.17
CA SER A 170 2.40 1.04 7.40
C SER A 170 3.49 0.31 8.20
N ARG A 171 4.28 1.03 9.01
CA ARG A 171 5.32 0.40 9.87
C ARG A 171 4.73 -0.42 11.01
N ILE A 172 3.64 0.05 11.62
CA ILE A 172 2.91 -0.71 12.64
C ILE A 172 2.36 -1.98 11.99
N ASP A 173 1.74 -1.84 10.82
CA ASP A 173 1.10 -2.93 10.10
C ASP A 173 2.09 -4.00 9.61
N ILE A 174 3.31 -3.61 9.21
CA ILE A 174 4.37 -4.56 8.81
C ILE A 174 4.80 -5.46 9.99
N LYS A 175 4.76 -4.95 11.22
CA LYS A 175 5.14 -5.71 12.42
C LYS A 175 3.97 -6.43 13.08
N ALA A 176 2.74 -6.11 12.69
CA ALA A 176 1.56 -6.73 13.24
C ALA A 176 1.37 -8.14 12.66
N ALA A 177 0.88 -9.06 13.49
CA ALA A 177 0.56 -10.40 13.05
C ALA A 177 -0.45 -10.37 11.89
N PRO A 178 -0.35 -11.28 10.90
CA PRO A 178 -1.35 -11.39 9.86
C PRO A 178 -2.75 -11.54 10.46
N LEU A 179 -3.73 -10.88 9.84
CA LEU A 179 -5.14 -11.02 10.19
C LEU A 179 -5.70 -12.24 9.47
N ASP A 180 -6.39 -13.10 10.23
CA ASP A 180 -7.14 -14.22 9.68
C ASP A 180 -8.42 -13.73 9.02
N LEU A 181 -8.54 -13.94 7.70
CA LEU A 181 -9.71 -13.57 6.91
C LEU A 181 -10.59 -14.79 6.62
N PRO A 182 -11.74 -14.97 7.32
CA PRO A 182 -12.65 -16.07 7.04
C PRO A 182 -13.37 -15.88 5.70
N PRO A 183 -13.91 -16.94 5.09
CA PRO A 183 -14.74 -16.79 3.91
C PRO A 183 -16.04 -16.03 4.25
N PRO A 184 -16.64 -15.29 3.29
CA PRO A 184 -17.78 -14.41 3.58
C PRO A 184 -19.02 -15.07 4.22
N TRP A 185 -19.16 -16.39 4.07
CA TRP A 185 -20.27 -17.19 4.59
C TRP A 185 -19.96 -17.90 5.92
N GLY A 186 -18.76 -17.71 6.50
CA GLY A 186 -18.37 -18.31 7.78
C GLY A 186 -18.05 -19.80 7.75
N GLY A 187 -17.84 -20.40 6.58
CA GLY A 187 -17.42 -21.80 6.41
C GLY A 187 -15.93 -21.98 6.17
N ALA A 188 -15.58 -22.80 5.18
CA ALA A 188 -14.20 -23.05 4.78
C ALA A 188 -14.04 -23.05 3.25
N CYS A 189 -12.80 -23.17 2.77
CA CYS A 189 -12.53 -23.41 1.36
C CYS A 189 -13.20 -24.72 0.90
N LEU A 190 -14.02 -24.67 -0.15
CA LEU A 190 -14.70 -25.86 -0.69
C LEU A 190 -13.74 -26.97 -1.15
N PHE A 191 -12.48 -26.61 -1.48
CA PHE A 191 -11.43 -27.55 -1.88
C PHE A 191 -10.67 -28.05 -0.65
N CYS A 192 -9.73 -27.24 -0.15
CA CYS A 192 -8.78 -27.68 0.86
C CYS A 192 -9.29 -27.59 2.30
N GLY A 193 -10.45 -26.98 2.55
CA GLY A 193 -11.06 -26.92 3.88
C GLY A 193 -10.46 -25.94 4.88
N ILE A 194 -9.53 -25.05 4.49
CA ILE A 194 -9.04 -24.00 5.41
C ILE A 194 -10.15 -22.99 5.73
N GLY A 195 -10.24 -22.60 7.00
CA GLY A 195 -11.27 -21.68 7.50
C GLY A 195 -10.89 -20.19 7.41
N THR A 196 -9.61 -19.87 7.27
CA THR A 196 -9.10 -18.49 7.19
C THR A 196 -7.94 -18.41 6.21
N VAL A 197 -7.72 -17.21 5.67
CA VAL A 197 -6.54 -16.87 4.88
C VAL A 197 -5.81 -15.74 5.60
N PRO A 198 -4.52 -15.90 5.97
CA PRO A 198 -3.77 -14.85 6.63
C PRO A 198 -3.47 -13.71 5.66
N MET A 199 -3.66 -12.47 6.09
CA MET A 199 -3.33 -11.27 5.31
C MET A 199 -2.67 -10.20 6.17
N ALA A 200 -1.64 -9.54 5.63
CA ALA A 200 -1.00 -8.42 6.32
C ALA A 200 -2.01 -7.29 6.62
N PRO A 201 -2.02 -6.69 7.83
CA PRO A 201 -2.95 -5.62 8.18
C PRO A 201 -2.95 -4.44 7.20
N LEU A 202 -1.78 -4.09 6.65
CA LEU A 202 -1.64 -3.01 5.66
C LEU A 202 -2.44 -3.32 4.38
N GLU A 203 -2.43 -4.57 3.94
CA GLU A 203 -3.17 -4.99 2.76
C GLU A 203 -4.67 -5.03 3.03
N VAL A 204 -5.08 -5.43 4.24
CA VAL A 204 -6.49 -5.33 4.69
C VAL A 204 -6.95 -3.88 4.69
N ALA A 205 -6.13 -2.95 5.20
CA ALA A 205 -6.44 -1.52 5.20
C ALA A 205 -6.52 -0.93 3.79
N ARG A 206 -5.60 -1.30 2.89
CA ARG A 206 -5.63 -0.90 1.47
C ARG A 206 -6.87 -1.37 0.74
N ARG A 207 -7.39 -2.54 1.11
CA ARG A 207 -8.65 -3.10 0.61
C ARG A 207 -9.89 -2.54 1.30
N GLY A 208 -9.80 -1.52 2.15
CA GLY A 208 -10.97 -0.91 2.76
C GLY A 208 -11.53 -1.67 3.97
N GLY A 209 -10.74 -2.53 4.61
CA GLY A 209 -11.07 -3.20 5.87
C GLY A 209 -11.27 -4.71 5.75
N ARG A 210 -11.47 -5.37 6.90
CA ARG A 210 -11.46 -6.85 7.03
C ARG A 210 -12.54 -7.53 6.18
N GLU A 211 -13.76 -7.01 6.22
CA GLU A 211 -14.91 -7.59 5.50
C GLU A 211 -14.74 -7.49 3.99
N TYR A 212 -14.37 -6.31 3.49
CA TYR A 212 -14.13 -6.11 2.05
C TYR A 212 -12.91 -6.90 1.56
N ALA A 213 -11.83 -6.93 2.35
CA ALA A 213 -10.66 -7.75 2.04
C ALA A 213 -11.02 -9.24 1.92
N ALA A 214 -11.83 -9.77 2.85
CA ALA A 214 -12.33 -11.15 2.79
C ALA A 214 -13.18 -11.38 1.52
N GLN A 215 -14.15 -10.51 1.23
CA GLN A 215 -14.96 -10.62 0.02
C GLN A 215 -14.13 -10.64 -1.27
N MET A 216 -13.01 -9.91 -1.31
CA MET A 216 -12.17 -9.78 -2.50
C MET A 216 -11.18 -10.94 -2.73
N ILE A 217 -10.81 -11.70 -1.70
CA ILE A 217 -9.81 -12.78 -1.84
C ILE A 217 -10.43 -14.16 -2.01
N TRP A 218 -11.65 -14.33 -1.55
CA TRP A 218 -12.37 -15.59 -1.64
C TRP A 218 -13.12 -15.62 -2.97
N GLN A 219 -12.83 -16.61 -3.82
CA GLN A 219 -13.51 -16.75 -5.12
C GLN A 219 -14.76 -17.61 -4.97
N GLY A 220 -15.91 -17.08 -5.38
CA GLY A 220 -17.17 -17.81 -5.40
C GLY A 220 -17.12 -18.98 -6.40
N VAL A 221 -17.62 -20.14 -5.98
CA VAL A 221 -17.68 -21.36 -6.80
C VAL A 221 -19.01 -22.05 -6.55
N THR A 222 -19.72 -22.33 -7.64
CA THR A 222 -20.96 -23.09 -7.63
C THR A 222 -20.79 -24.34 -8.49
N ALA A 223 -21.00 -25.54 -7.92
CA ALA A 223 -20.86 -26.79 -8.64
C ALA A 223 -21.70 -27.92 -8.02
N GLN A 224 -21.94 -28.99 -8.78
CA GLN A 224 -22.60 -30.18 -8.23
C GLN A 224 -21.70 -30.85 -7.17
N ALA A 225 -22.27 -31.39 -6.10
CA ALA A 225 -21.52 -32.09 -5.05
C ALA A 225 -20.65 -33.24 -5.57
N LYS A 226 -21.10 -33.91 -6.65
CA LYS A 226 -20.31 -34.92 -7.36
C LYS A 226 -18.96 -34.37 -7.86
N ALA A 227 -18.88 -33.08 -8.19
CA ALA A 227 -17.64 -32.46 -8.63
C ALA A 227 -16.57 -32.42 -7.53
N PHE A 228 -16.98 -32.51 -6.25
CA PHE A 228 -16.12 -32.58 -5.06
C PHE A 228 -16.02 -33.98 -4.48
N GLY A 229 -16.57 -35.01 -5.13
CA GLY A 229 -16.47 -36.41 -4.70
C GLY A 229 -17.62 -36.90 -3.82
N ALA A 230 -18.61 -36.04 -3.53
CA ALA A 230 -19.82 -36.45 -2.82
C ALA A 230 -20.79 -37.24 -3.72
N LYS A 231 -21.65 -38.05 -3.08
CA LYS A 231 -22.76 -38.72 -3.76
C LYS A 231 -23.95 -37.77 -3.84
N GLY A 232 -24.57 -37.64 -5.01
CA GLY A 232 -25.81 -36.88 -5.19
C GLY A 232 -25.75 -35.84 -6.31
N ARG A 233 -26.86 -35.08 -6.44
CA ARG A 233 -27.03 -34.01 -7.43
C ARG A 233 -27.23 -32.64 -6.79
N GLU A 234 -26.99 -32.50 -5.48
CA GLU A 234 -27.08 -31.19 -4.85
C GLU A 234 -26.08 -30.22 -5.48
N ILE A 235 -26.47 -28.95 -5.53
CA ILE A 235 -25.60 -27.87 -5.96
C ILE A 235 -25.00 -27.27 -4.69
N LEU A 236 -23.68 -27.25 -4.63
CA LEU A 236 -22.91 -26.60 -3.59
C LEU A 236 -22.53 -25.21 -4.07
N ASP A 237 -22.82 -24.22 -3.25
CA ASP A 237 -22.43 -22.83 -3.45
C ASP A 237 -21.57 -22.38 -2.27
N GLY A 238 -20.44 -21.74 -2.56
CA GLY A 238 -19.48 -21.35 -1.54
C GLY A 238 -18.23 -20.72 -2.14
N PHE A 239 -17.11 -20.82 -1.42
CA PHE A 239 -15.90 -20.09 -1.78
C PHE A 239 -14.66 -20.97 -1.74
N VAL A 240 -13.68 -20.65 -2.56
CA VAL A 240 -12.33 -21.24 -2.52
C VAL A 240 -11.29 -20.19 -2.14
N CYS A 241 -10.25 -20.59 -1.42
CA CYS A 241 -9.16 -19.70 -1.02
C CYS A 241 -8.31 -19.30 -2.24
N PRO A 242 -7.48 -18.23 -2.16
CA PRO A 242 -6.68 -17.75 -3.28
C PRO A 242 -5.82 -18.83 -3.95
N THR A 243 -5.21 -19.73 -3.16
CA THR A 243 -4.36 -20.80 -3.68
C THR A 243 -5.16 -21.81 -4.52
N CYS A 244 -6.37 -22.18 -4.08
CA CYS A 244 -7.24 -23.07 -4.83
C CYS A 244 -7.91 -22.37 -6.02
N ALA A 245 -8.23 -21.08 -5.88
CA ALA A 245 -8.76 -20.22 -6.93
C ALA A 245 -7.82 -20.11 -8.14
N GLU A 246 -6.51 -19.90 -7.90
CA GLU A 246 -5.50 -19.80 -8.95
C GLU A 246 -5.42 -21.05 -9.81
N VAL A 247 -5.59 -22.23 -9.20
CA VAL A 247 -5.66 -23.50 -9.92
C VAL A 247 -7.00 -23.63 -10.65
N GLY A 248 -8.10 -23.27 -9.98
CA GLY A 248 -9.44 -23.30 -10.58
C GLY A 248 -9.58 -22.44 -11.83
N ASN A 249 -8.88 -21.31 -11.90
CA ASN A 249 -8.90 -20.42 -13.07
C ASN A 249 -8.13 -20.99 -14.28
N ARG A 250 -7.32 -22.03 -14.09
CA ARG A 250 -6.56 -22.70 -15.16
C ARG A 250 -7.24 -23.98 -15.68
N GLU A 251 -8.23 -24.48 -14.96
CA GLU A 251 -8.87 -25.77 -15.23
C GLU A 251 -10.30 -25.62 -15.75
N VAL A 252 -10.71 -26.56 -16.62
CA VAL A 252 -12.03 -26.50 -17.30
C VAL A 252 -13.17 -26.98 -16.40
N SER A 253 -12.88 -27.83 -15.40
CA SER A 253 -13.88 -28.38 -14.50
C SER A 253 -13.46 -28.31 -13.04
N VAL A 254 -14.44 -28.14 -12.14
CA VAL A 254 -14.21 -28.07 -10.69
C VAL A 254 -13.52 -29.33 -10.15
N SER A 255 -13.84 -30.52 -10.68
CA SER A 255 -13.16 -31.76 -10.25
C SER A 255 -11.68 -31.75 -10.60
N ARG A 256 -11.32 -31.29 -11.81
CA ARG A 256 -9.91 -31.17 -12.22
C ARG A 256 -9.20 -30.09 -11.43
N ALA A 257 -9.85 -28.94 -11.21
CA ALA A 257 -9.34 -27.87 -10.36
C ALA A 257 -9.03 -28.35 -8.94
N CYS A 258 -9.94 -29.10 -8.32
CA CYS A 258 -9.77 -29.64 -6.97
C CYS A 258 -8.60 -30.62 -6.91
N ALA A 259 -8.54 -31.57 -7.85
CA ALA A 259 -7.45 -32.52 -7.99
C ALA A 259 -6.09 -31.84 -8.20
N LYS A 260 -6.01 -30.90 -9.14
CA LYS A 260 -4.78 -30.18 -9.46
C LYS A 260 -4.32 -29.31 -8.30
N ALA A 261 -5.25 -28.72 -7.55
CA ALA A 261 -4.92 -27.92 -6.37
C ALA A 261 -4.37 -28.79 -5.23
N PHE A 262 -4.85 -30.02 -5.10
CA PHE A 262 -4.29 -31.01 -4.18
C PHE A 262 -2.89 -31.46 -4.62
N GLU A 263 -2.69 -31.76 -5.90
CA GLU A 263 -1.39 -32.13 -6.47
C GLU A 263 -0.34 -31.03 -6.21
N GLU A 264 -0.65 -29.78 -6.55
CA GLU A 264 0.28 -28.66 -6.32
C GLU A 264 0.58 -28.46 -4.82
N HIS A 265 -0.41 -28.67 -3.95
CA HIS A 265 -0.20 -28.65 -2.51
C HIS A 265 0.74 -29.78 -2.05
N ALA A 266 0.49 -31.01 -2.51
CA ALA A 266 1.30 -32.16 -2.16
C ALA A 266 2.76 -31.98 -2.63
N GLN A 267 2.96 -31.51 -3.87
CA GLN A 267 4.28 -31.21 -4.41
C GLN A 267 5.02 -30.14 -3.59
N ARG A 268 4.34 -29.05 -3.21
CA ARG A 268 4.94 -27.97 -2.40
C ARG A 268 5.35 -28.43 -1.00
N ASN A 269 4.67 -29.44 -0.45
CA ASN A 269 4.92 -29.94 0.91
C ASN A 269 5.69 -31.28 0.93
N GLY A 270 6.18 -31.75 -0.22
CA GLY A 270 6.91 -33.03 -0.30
C GLY A 270 6.06 -34.25 0.05
N ILE A 271 4.73 -34.15 -0.05
CA ILE A 271 3.81 -35.25 0.23
C ILE A 271 3.82 -36.18 -0.97
N ARG A 272 4.24 -37.44 -0.74
CA ARG A 272 4.22 -38.47 -1.78
C ARG A 272 2.77 -38.91 -2.01
N VAL A 273 2.22 -38.53 -3.16
CA VAL A 273 0.89 -39.01 -3.59
C VAL A 273 1.11 -40.27 -4.43
N PRO A 274 0.39 -41.38 -4.15
CA PRO A 274 0.53 -42.61 -4.91
C PRO A 274 0.36 -42.37 -6.41
N THR A 275 1.26 -42.92 -7.23
CA THR A 275 1.25 -42.75 -8.70
C THR A 275 -0.07 -43.21 -9.30
N ASP A 276 -0.74 -44.19 -8.70
CA ASP A 276 -2.04 -44.69 -9.16
C ASP A 276 -3.16 -43.66 -9.02
N LEU A 277 -3.06 -42.80 -8.01
CA LEU A 277 -3.96 -41.65 -7.84
C LEU A 277 -3.80 -40.67 -9.00
N PHE A 278 -2.59 -40.55 -9.57
CA PHE A 278 -2.29 -39.75 -10.77
C PHE A 278 -2.69 -40.43 -12.09
N ASN A 279 -2.37 -41.70 -12.26
CA ASN A 279 -2.67 -42.47 -13.48
C ASN A 279 -4.18 -42.57 -13.75
N LEU A 280 -5.01 -42.50 -12.71
CA LEU A 280 -6.46 -42.48 -12.87
C LEU A 280 -6.97 -41.16 -13.50
N TYR A 281 -6.28 -40.03 -13.33
CA TYR A 281 -6.60 -38.75 -13.98
C TYR A 281 -6.39 -38.77 -15.49
N GLU A 282 -5.27 -39.34 -15.93
CA GLU A 282 -4.89 -39.38 -17.36
C GLU A 282 -5.76 -40.36 -18.16
N ASN A 283 -6.25 -41.42 -17.51
CA ASN A 283 -7.06 -42.46 -18.16
C ASN A 283 -8.58 -42.19 -18.17
N GLY A 284 -9.02 -40.97 -17.83
CA GLY A 284 -10.43 -40.58 -17.89
C GLY A 284 -11.33 -41.19 -16.80
N HIS A 285 -10.75 -41.82 -15.78
CA HIS A 285 -11.47 -42.26 -14.61
C HIS A 285 -11.59 -41.09 -13.61
N PRO A 286 -12.81 -40.71 -13.18
CA PRO A 286 -12.98 -39.60 -12.25
C PRO A 286 -12.59 -40.04 -10.84
N VAL A 287 -11.30 -40.14 -10.56
CA VAL A 287 -10.83 -40.07 -9.17
C VAL A 287 -11.01 -38.64 -8.72
N VAL A 288 -12.09 -38.42 -7.98
CA VAL A 288 -12.35 -37.12 -7.39
C VAL A 288 -11.65 -37.12 -6.05
N VAL A 289 -10.54 -36.38 -5.94
CA VAL A 289 -9.99 -36.01 -4.62
C VAL A 289 -11.15 -35.34 -3.87
N PRO A 290 -11.58 -35.90 -2.73
CA PRO A 290 -12.73 -35.38 -2.03
C PRO A 290 -12.40 -33.96 -1.58
N GLY A 291 -13.11 -32.98 -2.14
CA GLY A 291 -13.03 -31.62 -1.64
C GLY A 291 -13.71 -31.55 -0.29
N TRP A 292 -13.29 -30.64 0.59
CA TRP A 292 -13.86 -30.47 1.92
C TRP A 292 -15.38 -30.33 1.89
N ALA A 293 -15.92 -29.68 0.85
CA ALA A 293 -17.36 -29.51 0.64
C ALA A 293 -18.14 -30.83 0.58
N SER A 294 -17.50 -31.94 0.22
CA SER A 294 -18.12 -33.27 0.12
C SER A 294 -18.39 -33.94 1.45
N LEU A 295 -17.79 -33.44 2.54
CA LEU A 295 -17.76 -34.15 3.82
C LEU A 295 -18.90 -33.78 4.78
N GLY A 296 -19.69 -32.76 4.46
CA GLY A 296 -20.84 -32.32 5.26
C GLY A 296 -20.45 -31.67 6.61
N ARG A 297 -20.66 -30.36 6.75
CA ARG A 297 -20.55 -29.55 8.00
C ARG A 297 -19.51 -30.02 9.03
N ILE A 298 -18.26 -30.20 8.59
CA ILE A 298 -17.14 -30.43 9.50
C ILE A 298 -16.60 -29.08 9.98
N THR A 299 -15.88 -29.07 11.09
CA THR A 299 -15.01 -27.94 11.46
C THR A 299 -14.03 -27.66 10.31
N PRO A 300 -13.73 -26.39 9.98
CA PRO A 300 -12.66 -26.07 9.04
C PRO A 300 -11.36 -26.76 9.46
N ASN A 301 -10.58 -27.21 8.49
CA ASN A 301 -9.29 -27.81 8.77
C ASN A 301 -8.35 -26.80 9.44
N ALA A 302 -7.48 -27.30 10.31
CA ALA A 302 -6.34 -26.54 10.80
C ALA A 302 -5.27 -26.34 9.70
N GLU A 303 -5.14 -27.33 8.81
CA GLU A 303 -4.19 -27.31 7.69
C GLU A 303 -4.87 -27.62 6.35
N PRO A 304 -4.37 -27.08 5.22
CA PRO A 304 -4.92 -27.40 3.91
C PRO A 304 -4.96 -28.92 3.69
N TRP A 305 -6.11 -29.43 3.24
CA TRP A 305 -6.32 -30.84 2.91
C TRP A 305 -6.20 -31.85 4.07
N GLN A 306 -6.18 -31.41 5.33
CA GLN A 306 -6.20 -32.29 6.52
C GLN A 306 -7.31 -33.37 6.49
N HIS A 307 -8.43 -33.09 5.82
CA HIS A 307 -9.53 -34.05 5.67
C HIS A 307 -9.26 -35.16 4.64
N VAL A 308 -8.24 -35.01 3.79
CA VAL A 308 -7.78 -36.05 2.87
C VAL A 308 -6.79 -36.91 3.64
N THR A 309 -7.29 -37.98 4.27
CA THR A 309 -6.42 -38.98 4.88
C THR A 309 -5.71 -39.74 3.78
N LEU A 310 -4.48 -39.35 3.45
CA LEU A 310 -3.61 -40.19 2.65
C LEU A 310 -3.18 -41.38 3.51
N VAL A 311 -3.52 -42.59 3.05
CA VAL A 311 -2.83 -43.78 3.54
C VAL A 311 -1.41 -43.67 3.00
N ILE A 312 -0.49 -43.18 3.83
CA ILE A 312 0.93 -43.35 3.57
C ILE A 312 1.16 -44.84 3.74
N GLU A 313 1.32 -45.57 2.64
CA GLU A 313 1.95 -46.89 2.72
C GLU A 313 3.34 -46.63 3.29
N GLU A 314 3.52 -46.87 4.60
CA GLU A 314 4.85 -46.98 5.19
C GLU A 314 5.60 -47.98 4.33
N ASP A 315 6.70 -47.54 3.72
CA ASP A 315 7.51 -48.31 2.77
C ASP A 315 7.48 -49.79 3.17
N GLU A 316 6.86 -50.64 2.34
CA GLU A 316 7.17 -52.07 2.40
C GLU A 316 8.69 -52.15 2.42
N PRO A 317 9.30 -52.78 3.44
CA PRO A 317 10.75 -52.84 3.53
C PRO A 317 11.27 -53.39 2.21
N VAL A 318 12.15 -52.61 1.57
CA VAL A 318 12.81 -52.98 0.32
C VAL A 318 13.25 -54.45 0.48
N PRO A 319 12.74 -55.39 -0.34
CA PRO A 319 13.10 -56.78 -0.17
C PRO A 319 14.63 -56.88 -0.29
N GLU A 320 15.25 -57.28 0.81
CA GLU A 320 16.70 -57.45 0.95
C GLU A 320 17.11 -58.73 0.22
N TYR A 321 17.04 -58.74 -1.12
CA TYR A 321 17.62 -59.76 -2.01
C TYR A 321 17.99 -59.02 -3.30
N VAL A 322 19.26 -58.89 -3.71
CA VAL A 322 20.13 -59.97 -4.19
C VAL A 322 21.61 -59.63 -3.95
N ALA A 323 22.32 -60.50 -3.23
CA ALA A 323 23.73 -60.83 -3.43
C ALA A 323 23.82 -62.30 -3.87
#